data_AF-A0A7C8NR08-F1
#
_entry.id   AF-A0A7C8NR08-F1
#
_cell.length_a   1.000
_cell.length_b   1.000
_cell.length_c   1.000
_cell.angle_alpha   90.00
_cell.angle_beta   90.00
_cell.angle_gamma   90.00
#
_symmetry.space_group_name_H-M   'P 1'
#
loop_
_entity.id
_entity.type
_entity.pdbx_description
1 polymer ?
#
loop_
_entity_poly.entity_id
_entity_poly.type
_entity_poly.pdbx_seq_one_letter_code
_entity_poly.pdbx_strand_id
1 'polypeptide(L)'
;MTSSSSGSDRRPQKPRVNIDLSHNKSIPHLPPTVTTLRSDEGALAEFPYFRARIASIRYGLHDATIINLTFEDIDPEGGTQVWNWMHGTTVKECLETKGEFGLQFRIHAMYVAAVEWKLEHLRKKLLEACREMLKSGVFGDLHGFVKMMTHIYSISPREDQGDISDTINYAVKYYPAICVLSPLDA
;
A
#
# COMPACT_ATOMS: atom_id res chain seq x y z
N MET A 1 -6.16 -15.34 -60.99
CA MET A 1 -5.76 -16.19 -59.85
C MET A 1 -5.30 -15.26 -58.73
N THR A 2 -6.13 -15.10 -57.70
CA THR A 2 -5.85 -14.28 -56.51
C THR A 2 -5.25 -15.18 -55.44
N SER A 3 -3.97 -14.98 -55.12
CA SER A 3 -3.35 -15.55 -53.92
C SER A 3 -3.51 -14.57 -52.76
N SER A 4 -4.51 -14.85 -51.92
CA SER A 4 -4.70 -14.22 -50.63
C SER A 4 -3.62 -14.72 -49.66
N SER A 5 -2.64 -13.86 -49.35
CA SER A 5 -1.77 -14.07 -48.20
C SER A 5 -2.39 -13.35 -47.00
N SER A 6 -3.10 -14.10 -46.16
CA SER A 6 -3.54 -13.64 -44.83
C SER A 6 -2.31 -13.54 -43.94
N GLY A 7 -1.64 -12.39 -43.99
CA GLY A 7 -0.62 -12.01 -43.01
C GLY A 7 -1.33 -11.80 -41.67
N SER A 8 -1.21 -12.78 -40.79
CA SER A 8 -1.61 -12.66 -39.40
C SER A 8 -0.76 -11.56 -38.76
N ASP A 9 -1.36 -10.38 -38.58
CA ASP A 9 -0.84 -9.27 -37.77
C ASP A 9 -0.78 -9.70 -36.30
N ARG A 10 0.14 -10.60 -35.96
CA ARG A 10 0.52 -10.88 -34.57
C ARG A 10 1.36 -9.70 -34.10
N ARG A 11 0.70 -8.63 -33.66
CA ARG A 11 1.36 -7.62 -32.82
C ARG A 11 2.02 -8.36 -31.65
N PRO A 12 3.33 -8.16 -31.38
CA PRO A 12 3.97 -8.76 -30.24
C PRO A 12 3.21 -8.35 -28.97
N GLN A 13 2.70 -9.32 -28.22
CA GLN A 13 2.05 -9.04 -26.94
C GLN A 13 3.12 -8.49 -25.99
N LYS A 14 2.87 -7.31 -25.44
CA LYS A 14 3.73 -6.75 -24.39
C LYS A 14 3.73 -7.71 -23.19
N PRO A 15 4.90 -8.02 -22.60
CA PRO A 15 4.96 -8.82 -21.38
C PRO A 15 4.14 -8.18 -20.26
N ARG A 16 3.38 -9.01 -19.54
CA ARG A 16 2.49 -8.60 -18.45
C ARG A 16 2.96 -9.16 -17.12
N VAL A 17 2.66 -8.41 -16.05
CA VAL A 17 2.90 -8.84 -14.68
C VAL A 17 1.59 -8.87 -13.93
N ASN A 18 1.26 -10.02 -13.34
CA ASN A 18 0.19 -10.16 -12.36
C ASN A 18 0.80 -10.02 -10.96
N ILE A 19 0.17 -9.23 -10.10
CA ILE A 19 0.47 -9.15 -8.67
C ILE A 19 -0.68 -9.81 -7.93
N ASP A 20 -0.42 -10.97 -7.33
CA ASP A 20 -1.37 -11.67 -6.50
C ASP A 20 -1.14 -11.29 -5.04
N LEU A 21 -2.07 -10.50 -4.52
CA LEU A 21 -2.15 -10.15 -3.11
C LEU A 21 -2.99 -11.19 -2.41
N SER A 22 -2.43 -11.85 -1.42
CA SER A 22 -3.16 -12.73 -0.53
C SER A 22 -2.84 -12.32 0.90
N HIS A 23 -3.81 -12.46 1.79
CA HIS A 23 -3.58 -12.27 3.21
C HIS A 23 -4.01 -13.52 3.94
N ASN A 24 -3.02 -14.25 4.45
CA ASN A 24 -3.25 -15.47 5.20
C ASN A 24 -3.49 -15.14 6.68
N LYS A 25 -4.68 -14.59 7.00
CA LYS A 25 -5.13 -14.67 8.40
C LYS A 25 -5.53 -16.11 8.65
N SER A 26 -4.81 -16.75 9.57
CA SER A 26 -4.99 -18.10 10.11
C SER A 26 -6.37 -18.32 10.79
N ILE A 27 -7.46 -17.94 10.13
CA ILE A 27 -8.82 -18.23 10.54
C ILE A 27 -9.22 -19.48 9.75
N PRO A 28 -9.34 -20.66 10.38
CA PRO A 28 -9.46 -21.94 9.68
C PRO A 28 -10.74 -22.15 8.85
N HIS A 29 -11.54 -21.11 8.61
CA HIS A 29 -12.87 -21.20 7.98
C HIS A 29 -13.16 -20.12 6.92
N LEU A 30 -12.21 -19.25 6.58
CA LEU A 30 -12.41 -18.27 5.50
C LEU A 30 -11.48 -18.58 4.33
N PRO A 31 -11.99 -18.65 3.08
CA PRO A 31 -11.12 -18.76 1.92
C PRO A 31 -10.20 -17.53 1.88
N PRO A 32 -8.91 -17.69 1.55
CA PRO A 32 -8.00 -16.56 1.41
C PRO A 32 -8.58 -15.58 0.40
N THR A 33 -8.64 -14.30 0.77
CA THR A 33 -9.00 -13.26 -0.18
C THR A 33 -7.79 -13.02 -1.06
N VAL A 34 -7.91 -13.37 -2.34
CA VAL A 34 -6.88 -13.13 -3.36
C VAL A 34 -7.33 -11.98 -4.25
N THR A 35 -6.49 -10.97 -4.38
CA THR A 35 -6.68 -9.87 -5.32
C THR A 35 -5.53 -9.86 -6.33
N THR A 36 -5.87 -10.05 -7.61
CA THR A 36 -4.90 -10.00 -8.70
C THR A 36 -4.92 -8.64 -9.38
N LEU A 37 -3.82 -7.91 -9.30
CA LEU A 37 -3.58 -6.65 -10.00
C LEU A 37 -2.74 -6.92 -11.26
N ARG A 38 -2.90 -6.12 -12.32
CA ARG A 38 -2.25 -6.38 -13.62
C ARG A 38 -1.53 -5.14 -14.16
N SER A 39 -0.23 -5.25 -14.43
CA SER A 39 0.58 -4.20 -15.08
C SER A 39 1.21 -4.68 -16.37
N ASP A 40 1.60 -3.71 -17.19
CA ASP A 40 2.68 -3.91 -18.15
C ASP A 40 4.01 -4.01 -17.40
N GLU A 41 4.88 -4.94 -17.80
CA GLU A 41 6.19 -5.13 -17.15
C GLU A 41 7.02 -3.85 -17.12
N GLY A 42 7.01 -3.08 -18.22
CA GLY A 42 7.77 -1.84 -18.33
C GLY A 42 7.39 -0.79 -17.30
N ALA A 43 6.09 -0.62 -17.05
CA ALA A 43 5.58 0.34 -16.05
C ALA A 43 5.98 -0.08 -14.63
N LEU A 44 5.85 -1.37 -14.32
CA LEU A 44 6.21 -1.88 -13.00
C LEU A 44 7.73 -1.88 -12.77
N ALA A 45 8.52 -2.07 -13.82
CA ALA A 45 9.99 -2.02 -13.78
C ALA A 45 10.57 -0.61 -13.58
N GLU A 46 9.76 0.45 -13.60
CA GLU A 46 10.19 1.78 -13.14
C GLU A 46 10.53 1.77 -11.64
N PHE A 47 9.92 0.86 -10.88
CA PHE A 47 10.15 0.69 -9.46
C PHE A 47 11.30 -0.32 -9.21
N PRO A 48 12.40 0.08 -8.54
CA PRO A 48 13.60 -0.74 -8.42
C PRO A 48 13.36 -2.13 -7.80
N TYR A 49 12.50 -2.22 -6.79
CA TYR A 49 12.13 -3.48 -6.15
C TYR A 49 11.51 -4.47 -7.15
N PHE A 50 10.51 -4.02 -7.89
CA PHE A 50 9.81 -4.86 -8.86
C PHE A 50 10.71 -5.21 -10.05
N ARG A 51 11.52 -4.27 -10.54
CA ARG A 51 12.52 -4.54 -11.58
C ARG A 51 13.43 -5.71 -11.19
N ALA A 52 13.98 -5.68 -9.98
CA ALA A 52 14.86 -6.73 -9.49
C ALA A 52 14.11 -8.08 -9.37
N ARG A 53 12.88 -8.06 -8.85
CA ARG A 53 12.07 -9.28 -8.66
C ARG A 53 11.65 -9.90 -10.00
N ILE A 54 11.25 -9.08 -10.97
CA ILE A 54 10.94 -9.48 -12.34
C ILE A 54 12.17 -10.09 -13.01
N ALA A 55 13.34 -9.43 -12.92
CA ALA A 55 14.58 -9.92 -13.51
C ALA A 55 15.01 -11.28 -12.92
N SER A 56 14.86 -11.46 -11.60
CA SER A 56 15.13 -12.73 -10.94
C SER A 56 14.26 -13.87 -11.46
N ILE A 57 12.98 -13.62 -11.75
CA ILE A 57 12.08 -14.64 -12.31
C ILE A 57 12.42 -14.92 -13.77
N ARG A 58 12.69 -13.86 -14.56
CA ARG A 58 13.08 -13.99 -15.98
C ARG A 58 14.33 -14.80 -16.18
N TYR A 59 15.29 -14.77 -15.24
CA TYR A 59 16.47 -15.63 -15.29
C TYR A 59 16.13 -17.13 -15.35
N GLY A 60 15.01 -17.55 -14.74
CA GLY A 60 14.52 -18.93 -14.83
C GLY A 60 13.49 -19.18 -15.92
N LEU A 61 12.92 -18.13 -16.53
CA LEU A 61 11.77 -18.18 -17.43
C LEU A 61 11.90 -17.16 -18.57
N HIS A 62 12.92 -17.29 -19.40
CA HIS A 62 13.28 -16.31 -20.44
C HIS A 62 12.12 -16.00 -21.42
N ASP A 63 11.32 -17.00 -21.80
CA ASP A 63 10.25 -16.86 -22.80
C ASP A 63 8.86 -16.54 -22.21
N ALA A 64 8.77 -16.29 -20.89
CA ALA A 64 7.48 -16.00 -20.27
C ALA A 64 6.91 -14.64 -20.72
N THR A 65 5.70 -14.68 -21.25
CA THR A 65 4.90 -13.49 -21.61
C THR A 65 4.09 -12.95 -20.42
N ILE A 66 3.91 -13.77 -19.37
CA ILE A 66 3.22 -13.42 -18.13
C ILE A 66 4.11 -13.81 -16.96
N ILE A 67 4.33 -12.85 -16.05
CA ILE A 67 5.06 -13.05 -14.79
C ILE A 67 4.06 -12.90 -13.65
N ASN A 68 4.03 -13.84 -12.72
CA ASN A 68 3.20 -13.74 -11.52
C ASN A 68 4.08 -13.41 -10.32
N LEU A 69 3.70 -12.38 -9.56
CA LEU A 69 4.33 -11.97 -8.31
C LEU A 69 3.32 -12.18 -7.19
N THR A 70 3.62 -13.11 -6.28
CA THR A 70 2.74 -13.41 -5.14
C THR A 70 3.27 -12.78 -3.85
N PHE A 71 2.37 -12.17 -3.09
CA PHE A 71 2.63 -11.58 -1.78
C PHE A 71 1.60 -12.09 -0.77
N GLU A 72 2.04 -12.84 0.23
CA GLU A 72 1.16 -13.58 1.18
C GLU A 72 0.81 -12.80 2.45
N ASP A 73 1.55 -11.74 2.72
CA ASP A 73 1.43 -10.93 3.94
C ASP A 73 0.99 -9.49 3.66
N ILE A 74 0.52 -9.21 2.43
CA ILE A 74 0.01 -7.90 2.07
C ILE A 74 -1.51 -7.93 2.09
N ASP A 75 -2.09 -7.09 2.95
CA ASP A 75 -3.52 -6.85 2.97
C ASP A 75 -4.00 -6.38 1.57
N PRO A 76 -5.02 -7.03 0.97
CA PRO A 76 -5.41 -6.73 -0.40
C PRO A 76 -5.87 -5.29 -0.62
N GLU A 77 -6.53 -4.67 0.37
CA GLU A 77 -6.92 -3.27 0.28
C GLU A 77 -5.67 -2.37 0.29
N GLY A 78 -4.76 -2.58 1.26
CA GLY A 78 -3.49 -1.84 1.32
C GLY A 78 -2.69 -1.94 0.03
N GLY A 79 -2.47 -3.15 -0.47
CA GLY A 79 -1.74 -3.39 -1.72
C GLY A 79 -2.43 -2.79 -2.95
N THR A 80 -3.76 -2.83 -3.01
CA THR A 80 -4.53 -2.19 -4.09
C THR A 80 -4.39 -0.66 -4.07
N GLN A 81 -4.41 -0.03 -2.89
CA GLN A 81 -4.24 1.42 -2.80
C GLN A 81 -2.81 1.84 -3.12
N VAL A 82 -1.79 1.09 -2.68
CA VAL A 82 -0.40 1.34 -3.08
C VAL A 82 -0.24 1.19 -4.59
N TRP A 83 -0.88 0.19 -5.17
CA TRP A 83 -0.90 0.01 -6.62
C TRP A 83 -1.52 1.19 -7.36
N ASN A 84 -2.68 1.68 -6.92
CA ASN A 84 -3.33 2.86 -7.50
C ASN A 84 -2.40 4.08 -7.43
N TRP A 85 -1.71 4.25 -6.29
CA TRP A 85 -0.71 5.30 -6.12
C TRP A 85 0.45 5.20 -7.11
N MET A 86 0.97 3.98 -7.33
CA MET A 86 2.02 3.73 -8.34
C MET A 86 1.56 4.09 -9.76
N HIS A 87 0.25 4.09 -10.02
CA HIS A 87 -0.36 4.42 -11.32
C HIS A 87 -0.98 5.82 -11.35
N GLY A 88 -0.59 6.71 -10.43
CA GLY A 88 -0.88 8.15 -10.50
C GLY A 88 -1.94 8.67 -9.54
N THR A 89 -2.59 7.82 -8.75
CA THR A 89 -3.49 8.29 -7.68
C THR A 89 -2.72 8.96 -6.55
N THR A 90 -3.25 10.04 -5.98
CA THR A 90 -2.62 10.70 -4.84
C THR A 90 -2.82 9.92 -3.55
N VAL A 91 -1.98 10.17 -2.53
CA VAL A 91 -2.15 9.55 -1.20
C VAL A 91 -3.49 9.96 -0.59
N LYS A 92 -3.89 11.22 -0.75
CA LYS A 92 -5.17 11.73 -0.26
C LYS A 92 -6.35 10.92 -0.84
N GLU A 93 -6.38 10.77 -2.17
CA GLU A 93 -7.43 10.00 -2.86
C GLU A 93 -7.45 8.55 -2.39
N CYS A 94 -6.29 7.91 -2.22
CA CYS A 94 -6.19 6.53 -1.71
C CYS A 94 -6.81 6.39 -0.31
N LEU A 95 -6.58 7.37 0.57
CA LEU A 95 -7.06 7.37 1.95
C LEU A 95 -8.56 7.70 2.08
N GLU A 96 -9.09 8.55 1.19
CA GLU A 96 -10.48 9.02 1.19
C GLU A 96 -11.50 8.04 0.56
N THR A 97 -11.02 6.99 -0.12
CA THR A 97 -11.84 6.03 -0.90
C THR A 97 -13.08 5.46 -0.20
N LYS A 98 -13.11 5.40 1.15
CA LYS A 98 -14.23 4.85 1.94
C LYS A 98 -14.62 5.73 3.14
N GLY A 99 -14.32 7.03 3.10
CA GLY A 99 -14.57 7.96 4.23
C GLY A 99 -13.67 7.68 5.44
N GLU A 100 -13.95 8.29 6.60
CA GLU A 100 -13.08 8.19 7.79
C GLU A 100 -13.09 6.80 8.45
N PHE A 101 -14.12 5.99 8.20
CA PHE A 101 -14.20 4.64 8.76
C PHE A 101 -13.08 3.75 8.19
N GLY A 102 -12.28 3.20 9.11
CA GLY A 102 -11.13 2.35 8.77
C GLY A 102 -9.94 3.07 8.15
N LEU A 103 -9.87 4.40 8.24
CA LEU A 103 -8.73 5.20 7.77
C LEU A 103 -7.40 4.71 8.37
N GLN A 104 -7.36 4.45 9.69
CA GLN A 104 -6.17 3.93 10.38
C GLN A 104 -5.74 2.57 9.80
N PHE A 105 -6.70 1.67 9.56
CA PHE A 105 -6.39 0.36 8.96
C PHE A 105 -5.84 0.50 7.54
N ARG A 106 -6.38 1.42 6.72
CA ARG A 106 -5.86 1.70 5.37
C ARG A 106 -4.46 2.28 5.39
N ILE A 107 -4.21 3.30 6.22
CA ILE A 107 -2.87 3.88 6.38
C ILE A 107 -1.86 2.79 6.75
N HIS A 108 -2.20 1.99 7.75
CA HIS A 108 -1.36 0.89 8.19
C HIS A 108 -1.09 -0.12 7.07
N ALA A 109 -2.13 -0.61 6.40
CA ALA A 109 -2.02 -1.59 5.33
C ALA A 109 -1.18 -1.07 4.14
N MET A 110 -1.38 0.20 3.76
CA MET A 110 -0.56 0.86 2.74
C MET A 110 0.89 1.00 3.18
N TYR A 111 1.14 1.35 4.45
CA TYR A 111 2.50 1.49 4.97
C TYR A 111 3.26 0.16 4.97
N VAL A 112 2.61 -0.93 5.40
CA VAL A 112 3.17 -2.30 5.33
C VAL A 112 3.57 -2.65 3.90
N ALA A 113 2.67 -2.45 2.93
CA ALA A 113 2.97 -2.69 1.52
C ALA A 113 4.12 -1.81 1.01
N ALA A 114 4.19 -0.54 1.44
CA ALA A 114 5.26 0.37 1.07
C ALA A 114 6.63 0.00 1.68
N VAL A 115 6.66 -0.63 2.85
CA VAL A 115 7.88 -1.22 3.43
C VAL A 115 8.30 -2.43 2.59
N GLU A 116 7.40 -3.39 2.36
CA GLU A 116 7.67 -4.62 1.62
C GLU A 116 8.16 -4.34 0.19
N TRP A 117 7.51 -3.39 -0.51
CA TRP A 117 7.86 -3.00 -1.88
C TRP A 117 8.96 -1.93 -1.96
N LYS A 118 9.57 -1.58 -0.82
CA LYS A 118 10.67 -0.60 -0.72
C LYS A 118 10.34 0.77 -1.32
N LEU A 119 9.12 1.24 -1.16
CA LEU A 119 8.61 2.50 -1.68
C LEU A 119 8.84 3.65 -0.68
N GLU A 120 10.08 4.10 -0.55
CA GLU A 120 10.48 5.16 0.41
C GLU A 120 9.65 6.44 0.28
N HIS A 121 9.47 6.92 -0.95
CA HIS A 121 8.70 8.14 -1.20
C HIS A 121 7.24 8.02 -0.76
N LEU A 122 6.64 6.83 -0.90
CA LEU A 122 5.28 6.59 -0.40
C LEU A 122 5.24 6.55 1.12
N ARG A 123 6.20 5.89 1.79
CA ARG A 123 6.28 5.86 3.26
C ARG A 123 6.32 7.27 3.84
N LYS A 124 7.19 8.14 3.31
CA LYS A 124 7.28 9.54 3.74
C LYS A 124 5.97 10.31 3.55
N LYS A 125 5.32 10.15 2.39
CA LYS A 125 4.01 10.78 2.13
C LYS A 125 2.91 10.28 3.06
N LEU A 126 2.91 8.99 3.41
CA LEU A 126 1.95 8.43 4.37
C LEU A 126 2.16 9.01 5.78
N LEU A 127 3.41 9.13 6.23
CA LEU A 127 3.74 9.75 7.52
C LEU A 127 3.39 11.24 7.54
N GLU A 128 3.65 11.96 6.45
CA GLU A 128 3.23 13.35 6.29
C GLU A 128 1.71 13.49 6.37
N ALA A 129 0.96 12.63 5.65
CA ALA A 129 -0.49 12.62 5.73
C ALA A 129 -0.99 12.35 7.16
N CYS A 130 -0.35 11.43 7.90
CA CYS A 130 -0.67 11.19 9.31
C CYS A 130 -0.51 12.44 10.16
N ARG A 131 0.59 13.19 9.98
CA ARG A 131 0.83 14.44 10.71
C ARG A 131 -0.20 15.51 10.40
N GLU A 132 -0.53 15.69 9.13
CA GLU A 132 -1.53 16.70 8.73
C GLU A 132 -2.92 16.34 9.23
N MET A 133 -3.34 15.07 9.08
CA MET A 133 -4.62 14.59 9.62
C MET A 133 -4.70 14.71 11.15
N LEU A 134 -3.57 14.47 11.85
CA LEU A 134 -3.48 14.69 13.29
C LEU A 134 -3.66 16.16 13.65
N LYS A 135 -2.96 17.10 12.99
CA LYS A 135 -3.12 18.54 13.23
C LYS A 135 -4.53 19.04 12.92
N SER A 136 -5.18 18.48 11.89
CA SER A 136 -6.53 18.84 11.50
C SER A 136 -7.62 18.18 12.35
N GLY A 137 -7.28 17.33 13.32
CA GLY A 137 -8.25 16.66 14.18
C GLY A 137 -9.11 15.60 13.48
N VAL A 138 -8.67 15.08 12.32
CA VAL A 138 -9.39 14.05 11.55
C VAL A 138 -9.39 12.71 12.29
N PHE A 139 -8.38 12.44 13.11
CA PHE A 139 -8.37 11.25 13.96
C PHE A 139 -9.30 11.42 15.17
N GLY A 140 -10.54 10.95 15.05
CA GLY A 140 -11.51 10.93 16.15
C GLY A 140 -11.13 9.96 17.29
N ASP A 141 -10.37 8.89 16.99
CA ASP A 141 -9.82 7.96 17.98
C ASP A 141 -8.29 8.08 18.06
N LEU A 142 -7.81 8.88 19.01
CA LEU A 142 -6.39 9.06 19.26
C LEU A 142 -5.71 7.78 19.78
N HIS A 143 -6.41 6.97 20.58
CA HIS A 143 -5.82 5.74 21.10
C HIS A 143 -5.55 4.75 19.96
N GLY A 144 -6.51 4.56 19.06
CA GLY A 144 -6.35 3.80 17.83
C GLY A 144 -5.20 4.34 16.97
N PHE A 145 -5.10 5.67 16.83
CA PHE A 145 -4.00 6.30 16.09
C PHE A 145 -2.63 6.00 16.71
N VAL A 146 -2.46 6.20 18.01
CA VAL A 146 -1.19 5.93 18.70
C VAL A 146 -0.82 4.45 18.61
N LYS A 147 -1.79 3.55 18.76
CA LYS A 147 -1.58 2.10 18.61
C LYS A 147 -1.12 1.76 17.18
N MET A 148 -1.77 2.32 16.16
CA MET A 148 -1.37 2.18 14.77
C MET A 148 0.06 2.68 14.54
N MET A 149 0.38 3.90 14.98
CA MET A 149 1.69 4.51 14.79
C MET A 149 2.80 3.75 15.53
N THR A 150 2.49 3.18 16.71
CA THR A 150 3.44 2.33 17.46
C THR A 150 3.74 1.04 16.69
N HIS A 151 2.73 0.45 16.05
CA HIS A 151 2.97 -0.71 15.20
C HIS A 151 3.77 -0.34 13.96
N ILE A 152 3.46 0.79 13.31
CA ILE A 152 4.24 1.35 12.20
C ILE A 152 5.72 1.51 12.62
N TYR A 153 5.98 2.14 13.77
CA TYR A 153 7.35 2.28 14.31
C TYR A 153 8.13 0.95 14.36
N SER A 154 7.47 -0.13 14.81
CA SER A 154 8.11 -1.43 14.97
C SER A 154 8.52 -2.11 13.66
N ILE A 155 7.82 -1.80 12.56
CA ILE A 155 8.09 -2.36 11.22
C ILE A 155 8.87 -1.38 10.33
N SER A 156 9.05 -0.15 10.77
CA SER A 156 9.70 0.91 10.00
C SER A 156 11.22 0.78 9.97
N PRO A 157 11.85 1.10 8.82
CA PRO A 157 13.28 1.39 8.76
C PRO A 157 13.71 2.47 9.76
N ARG A 158 14.98 2.45 10.19
CA ARG A 158 15.49 3.36 11.23
C ARG A 158 15.33 4.84 10.87
N GLU A 159 15.44 5.18 9.60
CA GLU A 159 15.30 6.53 9.08
C GLU A 159 13.89 7.12 9.27
N ASP A 160 12.86 6.28 9.33
CA ASP A 160 11.47 6.71 9.51
C ASP A 160 11.10 6.82 11.00
N GLN A 161 11.85 6.14 11.89
CA GLN A 161 11.51 6.01 13.32
C GLN A 161 11.49 7.34 14.09
N GLY A 162 12.35 8.29 13.73
CA GLY A 162 12.37 9.62 14.35
C GLY A 162 11.06 10.37 14.11
N ASP A 163 10.67 10.48 12.83
CA ASP A 163 9.41 11.10 12.39
C ASP A 163 8.18 10.48 13.05
N ILE A 164 8.17 9.15 13.19
CA ILE A 164 7.07 8.41 13.82
C ILE A 164 7.02 8.70 15.32
N SER A 165 8.17 8.66 16.00
CA SER A 165 8.27 8.97 17.43
C SER A 165 7.79 10.39 17.73
N ASP A 166 8.20 11.36 16.92
CA ASP A 166 7.77 12.76 17.07
C ASP A 166 6.26 12.92 16.86
N THR A 167 5.70 12.19 15.89
CA THR A 167 4.26 12.19 15.63
C THR A 167 3.47 11.57 16.79
N ILE A 168 3.94 10.47 17.39
CA ILE A 168 3.34 9.86 18.57
C ILE A 168 3.42 10.83 19.76
N ASN A 169 4.59 11.43 20.01
CA ASN A 169 4.78 12.38 21.08
C ASN A 169 3.87 13.61 20.93
N TYR A 170 3.70 14.11 19.70
CA TYR A 170 2.75 15.18 19.41
C TYR A 170 1.31 14.76 19.74
N ALA A 171 0.87 13.59 19.28
CA ALA A 171 -0.46 13.06 19.58
C ALA A 171 -0.71 12.99 21.09
N VAL A 172 0.22 12.38 21.84
CA VAL A 172 0.11 12.19 23.29
C VAL A 172 0.17 13.51 24.06
N LYS A 173 0.93 14.51 23.61
CA LYS A 173 1.07 15.80 24.30
C LYS A 173 -0.13 16.72 24.12
N TYR A 174 -0.73 16.75 22.92
CA TYR A 174 -1.72 17.76 22.56
C TYR A 174 -3.18 17.30 22.65
N TYR A 175 -3.44 16.00 22.75
CA TYR A 175 -4.79 15.45 22.90
C TYR A 175 -5.19 14.87 24.28
N PRO A 176 -4.41 14.91 25.38
CA PRO A 176 -4.87 14.45 26.69
C PRO A 176 -5.91 15.39 27.34
N ALA A 177 -6.13 16.58 26.75
CA ALA A 177 -7.04 17.60 27.30
C ALA A 177 -8.50 17.53 26.79
N ILE A 178 -8.80 16.75 25.74
CA ILE A 178 -10.16 16.72 25.16
C ILE A 178 -11.09 15.75 25.92
N CYS A 179 -10.56 14.78 26.67
CA CYS A 179 -11.37 13.88 27.50
C CYS A 179 -11.72 14.45 28.90
N VAL A 180 -11.25 15.65 29.26
CA VAL A 180 -11.52 16.28 30.57
C VAL A 180 -12.43 17.52 30.46
N LEU A 181 -12.90 17.86 29.26
CA LEU A 181 -13.83 18.97 29.03
C LEU A 181 -15.06 18.53 28.23
N SER A 182 -15.71 17.44 28.68
CA SER A 182 -17.18 17.43 28.60
C SER A 182 -17.68 18.04 29.90
N PRO A 183 -18.27 19.24 29.90
CA PRO A 183 -19.07 19.67 31.04
C PRO A 183 -20.27 18.73 31.09
N LEU A 184 -20.21 17.77 32.02
CA LEU A 184 -21.41 17.42 32.75
C LEU A 184 -21.90 18.73 33.39
N ASP A 185 -23.18 19.02 33.18
CA ASP A 185 -23.98 20.09 33.80
C ASP A 185 -24.00 21.45 33.07
N ALA A 186 -25.00 21.61 32.20
CA ALA A 186 -25.88 22.79 32.13
C ALA A 186 -27.27 22.38 31.64
#